data_AF-A0A858ATM4-F1
#
_entry.id   AF-A0A858ATM4-F1
#
_cell.length_a   1.000
_cell.length_b   1.000
_cell.length_c   1.000
_cell.angle_alpha   90.00
_cell.angle_beta   90.00
_cell.angle_gamma   90.00
#
_symmetry.space_group_name_H-M   'P 1'
#
loop_
_entity.id
_entity.type
_entity.pdbx_description
1 polymer ?
#
loop_
_entity_poly.entity_id
_entity_poly.type
_entity_poly.pdbx_seq_one_letter_code
_entity_poly.pdbx_strand_id
1 'polypeptide(L)'
;MATKKDLKSIYDYKPSNPHDPKMPSLERTNESDNDNFFDDSEFYFESSINPNAVKKEENKEILMEGLEDNKKNASSIIAKIKSVNATTNTLEQITKTQEELVTNEFVMPDPTSELNIFNAFANRKYRALEEVSKTKEMIKNVRGEVRQKLTEKEIKKIIETFRSKVVKITQKEVVIKNSKYGFEIYRNSTDNRYWVAASCFEEIWDPKKNNYVNLWSGNSFTGYGYHSLEETINQTINMMTKGKTGNIIWKDFVTGWSKQKNRFYAGDEPTQFTYTEYKKIVKWYRENKIWILVKQANVKDIEDLMEENKRKRQTGESISPMATIQAKLLEPPRRASLVFGYPVKDPNYKGKDFANPENKLYEIGFALTE
;
A
#
# COMPACT_ATOMS: atom_id res chain seq x y z
N MET A 1 12.06 57.17 -28.08
CA MET A 1 13.54 57.21 -28.01
C MET A 1 13.93 57.15 -26.54
N ALA A 2 14.50 56.03 -26.10
CA ALA A 2 14.92 55.83 -24.70
C ALA A 2 16.36 56.35 -24.52
N THR A 3 16.54 57.35 -23.67
CA THR A 3 17.85 57.89 -23.29
C THR A 3 18.54 56.94 -22.31
N LYS A 4 19.77 56.53 -22.65
CA LYS A 4 20.67 55.74 -21.80
C LYS A 4 20.79 56.39 -20.43
N LYS A 5 20.29 55.73 -19.38
CA LYS A 5 20.60 56.10 -17.99
C LYS A 5 22.01 55.60 -17.64
N ASP A 6 22.80 56.51 -17.09
CA ASP A 6 24.21 56.35 -16.75
C ASP A 6 24.50 55.13 -15.86
N LEU A 7 25.35 54.23 -16.35
CA LEU A 7 25.94 53.11 -15.60
C LEU A 7 27.03 53.56 -14.59
N LYS A 8 27.28 54.87 -14.44
CA LYS A 8 28.28 55.40 -13.51
C LYS A 8 27.84 55.40 -12.05
N SER A 9 26.55 55.29 -11.74
CA SER A 9 26.06 55.34 -10.36
C SER A 9 26.20 54.04 -9.57
N ILE A 10 26.66 52.96 -10.20
CA ILE A 10 26.85 51.66 -9.51
C ILE A 10 28.15 51.64 -8.69
N TYR A 11 29.13 52.47 -9.07
CA TYR A 11 30.46 52.46 -8.44
C TYR A 11 30.62 53.42 -7.26
N ASP A 12 29.66 54.34 -7.05
CA ASP A 12 29.67 55.33 -5.96
C ASP A 12 28.68 54.98 -4.84
N TYR A 13 28.56 53.69 -4.50
CA TYR A 13 27.74 53.27 -3.37
C TYR A 13 28.39 53.71 -2.05
N LYS A 14 27.76 54.67 -1.35
CA LYS A 14 28.05 54.99 0.05
C LYS A 14 26.99 54.34 0.94
N PRO A 15 27.35 53.44 1.87
CA PRO A 15 26.38 52.86 2.79
C PRO A 15 25.76 53.92 3.69
N SER A 16 24.48 53.76 3.99
CA SER A 16 23.70 54.67 4.84
C SER A 16 24.14 54.67 6.31
N ASN A 17 24.90 53.65 6.74
CA ASN A 17 25.57 53.64 8.04
C ASN A 17 27.03 53.15 7.87
N PRO A 18 28.03 54.02 8.07
CA PRO A 18 29.44 53.68 7.90
C PRO A 18 29.99 52.76 9.01
N HIS A 19 29.21 52.38 10.02
CA HIS A 19 29.62 51.50 11.12
C HIS A 19 28.76 50.23 11.22
N ASP A 20 28.23 49.72 10.10
CA ASP A 20 27.48 48.47 10.09
C ASP A 20 28.41 47.27 10.39
N PRO A 21 28.18 46.51 11.48
CA PRO A 21 29.00 45.34 11.84
C PRO A 21 28.88 44.17 10.84
N LYS A 22 27.97 44.24 9.86
CA LYS A 22 27.85 43.28 8.75
C LYS A 22 28.67 43.68 7.52
N MET A 23 29.28 44.86 7.52
CA MET A 23 30.14 45.29 6.42
C MET A 23 31.45 44.48 6.48
N PRO A 24 31.82 43.74 5.43
CA PRO A 24 33.10 43.06 5.39
C PRO A 24 34.21 44.12 5.39
N SER A 25 34.96 44.22 6.48
CA SER A 25 36.15 45.06 6.56
C SER A 25 37.35 44.29 6.03
N LEU A 26 38.06 44.86 5.06
CA LEU A 26 39.40 44.44 4.68
C LEU A 26 40.42 45.06 5.65
N GLU A 27 40.22 44.85 6.94
CA GLU A 27 41.28 45.13 7.91
C GLU A 27 42.15 43.88 7.99
N ARG A 28 43.36 43.99 7.43
CA ARG A 28 44.42 43.00 7.63
C ARG A 28 44.73 42.99 9.13
N THR A 29 44.19 42.01 9.85
CA THR A 29 44.69 41.64 11.17
C THR A 29 46.10 41.09 10.97
N ASN A 30 47.10 41.96 11.11
CA ASN A 30 48.47 41.56 11.31
C ASN A 30 48.56 40.90 12.69
N GLU A 31 48.41 39.58 12.73
CA GLU A 31 48.98 38.72 13.78
C GLU A 31 48.75 37.25 13.41
N SER A 32 49.73 36.63 12.76
CA SER A 32 50.24 35.30 13.12
C SER A 32 51.33 34.89 12.13
N ASP A 33 52.58 35.01 12.57
CA ASP A 33 53.64 34.11 12.10
C ASP A 33 53.24 32.69 12.51
N ASN A 34 52.97 31.83 11.53
CA ASN A 34 53.42 30.44 11.53
C ASN A 34 53.16 29.85 10.15
N ASP A 35 54.27 29.65 9.44
CA ASP A 35 54.37 28.89 8.21
C ASP A 35 53.71 27.52 8.35
N ASN A 36 52.69 27.27 7.55
CA ASN A 36 52.46 25.97 6.94
C ASN A 36 51.88 26.19 5.55
N PHE A 37 52.76 26.00 4.58
CA PHE A 37 52.52 26.00 3.14
C PHE A 37 51.40 25.00 2.82
N PHE A 38 50.21 25.49 2.45
CA PHE A 38 49.12 24.69 1.90
C PHE A 38 49.05 24.98 0.40
N ASP A 39 49.35 23.96 -0.40
CA ASP A 39 49.37 23.98 -1.86
C ASP A 39 47.93 23.98 -2.39
N ASP A 40 47.56 25.03 -3.12
CA ASP A 40 46.20 25.33 -3.60
C ASP A 40 45.98 24.89 -5.06
N SER A 41 46.68 23.82 -5.49
CA SER A 41 46.62 23.32 -6.87
C SER A 41 45.61 22.20 -7.14
N GLU A 42 44.76 21.82 -6.17
CA GLU A 42 43.72 20.80 -6.36
C GLU A 42 42.32 21.22 -5.90
N PHE A 43 41.73 22.29 -6.44
CA PHE A 43 40.27 22.39 -6.50
C PHE A 43 39.82 23.20 -7.72
N TYR A 44 39.97 22.58 -8.89
CA TYR A 44 39.39 23.07 -10.14
C TYR A 44 37.87 22.94 -10.11
N PHE A 45 37.20 24.09 -10.18
CA PHE A 45 35.76 24.18 -10.43
C PHE A 45 35.53 24.08 -11.95
N GLU A 46 35.43 22.87 -12.50
CA GLU A 46 35.01 22.71 -13.90
C GLU A 46 33.49 22.75 -14.02
N SER A 47 33.00 23.93 -14.37
CA SER A 47 31.73 24.10 -15.06
C SER A 47 31.85 23.57 -16.49
N SER A 48 31.20 22.46 -16.80
CA SER A 48 30.89 22.13 -18.20
C SER A 48 29.64 21.26 -18.31
N ILE A 49 28.51 21.94 -18.47
CA ILE A 49 27.37 21.41 -19.22
C ILE A 49 27.87 21.14 -20.64
N ASN A 50 27.85 19.87 -21.07
CA ASN A 50 27.90 19.53 -22.48
C ASN A 50 26.73 18.58 -22.80
N PRO A 51 25.75 19.01 -23.62
CA PRO A 51 24.67 18.15 -24.08
C PRO A 51 25.15 17.42 -25.34
N ASN A 52 25.54 16.16 -25.19
CA ASN A 52 25.47 15.08 -26.19
C ASN A 52 26.56 14.03 -25.90
N ALA A 53 26.17 12.97 -25.20
CA ALA A 53 26.86 11.70 -25.24
C ALA A 53 25.81 10.58 -25.25
N VAL A 54 25.37 10.24 -26.46
CA VAL A 54 24.65 9.00 -26.73
C VAL A 54 25.65 7.85 -26.64
N LYS A 55 25.53 7.00 -25.62
CA LYS A 55 25.96 5.60 -25.69
C LYS A 55 24.88 4.73 -25.06
N LYS A 56 24.39 3.79 -25.88
CA LYS A 56 23.54 2.67 -25.50
C LYS A 56 24.31 1.80 -24.50
N GLU A 57 23.75 1.58 -23.32
CA GLU A 57 24.09 0.40 -22.53
C GLU A 57 22.82 -0.28 -22.03
N GLU A 58 22.94 -1.59 -22.03
CA GLU A 58 21.94 -2.63 -21.98
C GLU A 58 21.22 -2.75 -20.63
N ASN A 59 20.05 -3.39 -20.72
CA ASN A 59 19.19 -3.80 -19.63
C ASN A 59 19.98 -4.38 -18.45
N LYS A 60 19.94 -3.69 -17.30
CA LYS A 60 20.24 -4.33 -16.02
C LYS A 60 19.04 -5.20 -15.63
N GLU A 61 19.17 -6.49 -15.92
CA GLU A 61 18.38 -7.51 -15.26
C GLU A 61 18.62 -7.45 -13.76
N ILE A 62 17.51 -7.38 -13.05
CA ILE A 62 17.42 -7.54 -11.61
C ILE A 62 17.82 -8.98 -11.31
N LEU A 63 18.94 -9.14 -10.58
CA LEU A 63 19.35 -10.41 -9.98
C LEU A 63 18.25 -10.87 -9.01
N MET A 64 17.36 -11.73 -9.51
CA MET A 64 16.53 -12.59 -8.67
C MET A 64 17.41 -13.74 -8.15
N GLU A 65 17.84 -13.59 -6.90
CA GLU A 65 18.33 -14.68 -6.07
C GLU A 65 17.17 -15.65 -5.82
N GLY A 66 17.18 -16.82 -6.47
CA GLY A 66 16.11 -17.82 -6.32
C GLY A 66 15.92 -18.82 -7.47
N LEU A 67 16.90 -19.00 -8.38
CA LEU A 67 16.76 -19.87 -9.55
C LEU A 67 17.51 -21.21 -9.48
N GLU A 68 17.93 -21.67 -8.29
CA GLU A 68 18.61 -22.97 -8.16
C GLU A 68 17.66 -24.16 -7.92
N ASP A 69 16.42 -23.93 -7.47
CA ASP A 69 15.50 -25.04 -7.15
C ASP A 69 14.73 -25.61 -8.36
N ASN A 70 14.74 -24.93 -9.51
CA ASN A 70 14.02 -25.40 -10.71
C ASN A 70 14.76 -26.50 -11.50
N LYS A 71 16.07 -26.69 -11.31
CA LYS A 71 16.82 -27.77 -11.99
C LYS A 71 16.55 -29.15 -11.39
N LYS A 72 16.24 -29.23 -10.09
CA LYS A 72 15.94 -30.50 -9.38
C LYS A 72 14.62 -31.13 -9.84
N ASN A 73 13.63 -30.30 -10.21
CA ASN A 73 12.34 -30.76 -10.69
C ASN A 73 12.38 -31.26 -12.15
N ALA A 74 13.19 -30.65 -13.01
CA ALA A 74 13.39 -31.16 -14.37
C ALA A 74 14.14 -32.51 -14.38
N SER A 75 15.15 -32.67 -13.51
CA SER A 75 15.87 -33.94 -13.38
C SER A 75 15.00 -35.09 -12.84
N SER A 76 14.05 -34.80 -11.93
CA SER A 76 13.14 -35.82 -11.38
C SER A 76 12.10 -36.29 -12.40
N ILE A 77 11.65 -35.40 -13.29
CA ILE A 77 10.78 -35.74 -14.42
C ILE A 77 11.53 -36.60 -15.45
N ILE A 78 12.77 -36.23 -15.81
CA ILE A 78 13.60 -37.01 -16.75
C ILE A 78 13.94 -38.39 -16.15
N ALA A 79 14.22 -38.47 -14.84
CA ALA A 79 14.44 -39.75 -14.15
C ALA A 79 13.19 -40.64 -14.16
N LYS A 80 11.99 -40.08 -13.93
CA LYS A 80 10.72 -40.80 -14.04
C LYS A 80 10.45 -41.31 -15.46
N ILE A 81 10.74 -40.50 -16.48
CA ILE A 81 10.58 -40.92 -17.89
C ILE A 81 11.56 -42.05 -18.23
N LYS A 82 12.82 -41.97 -17.77
CA LYS A 82 13.80 -43.05 -17.94
C LYS A 82 13.40 -44.34 -17.21
N SER A 83 12.85 -44.26 -15.99
CA SER A 83 12.39 -45.45 -15.27
C SER A 83 11.19 -46.13 -15.95
N VAL A 84 10.29 -45.36 -16.57
CA VAL A 84 9.15 -45.90 -17.32
C VAL A 84 9.58 -46.56 -18.64
N ASN A 85 10.64 -46.04 -19.27
CA ASN A 85 11.23 -46.68 -20.45
C ASN A 85 12.08 -47.93 -20.10
N ALA A 86 12.61 -48.01 -18.88
CA ALA A 86 13.31 -49.21 -18.41
C ALA A 86 12.35 -50.36 -18.07
N THR A 87 11.18 -50.07 -17.51
CA THR A 87 10.16 -51.09 -17.20
C THR A 87 9.47 -51.65 -18.44
N THR A 88 9.38 -50.87 -19.53
CA THR A 88 8.87 -51.35 -20.83
C THR A 88 9.84 -52.32 -21.50
N ASN A 89 11.16 -52.06 -21.43
CA ASN A 89 12.17 -53.01 -21.93
C ASN A 89 12.21 -54.35 -21.16
N THR A 90 11.87 -54.36 -19.86
CA THR A 90 11.76 -55.62 -19.10
C THR A 90 10.52 -56.44 -19.46
N LEU A 91 9.43 -55.80 -19.92
CA LEU A 91 8.24 -56.49 -20.43
C LEU A 91 8.49 -57.15 -21.80
N GLU A 92 9.34 -56.55 -22.64
CA GLU A 92 9.81 -57.13 -23.91
C GLU A 92 10.77 -58.32 -23.72
N GLN A 93 11.42 -58.44 -22.56
CA GLN A 93 12.25 -59.61 -22.22
C GLN A 93 11.45 -60.77 -21.62
N ILE A 94 10.36 -60.50 -20.88
CA ILE A 94 9.47 -61.56 -20.35
C ILE A 94 8.69 -62.26 -21.47
N THR A 95 8.40 -61.55 -22.56
CA THR A 95 7.70 -62.10 -23.74
C THR A 95 8.56 -63.04 -24.59
N LYS A 96 9.89 -63.11 -24.37
CA LYS A 96 10.78 -64.05 -25.09
C LYS A 96 10.96 -65.41 -24.42
N THR A 97 10.42 -65.64 -23.23
CA THR A 97 10.59 -66.89 -22.47
C THR A 97 9.34 -67.76 -22.37
N GLN A 98 8.27 -67.41 -23.12
CA GLN A 98 7.06 -68.22 -23.24
C GLN A 98 6.72 -68.44 -24.73
N GLU A 99 7.62 -69.09 -25.45
CA GLU A 99 7.29 -69.76 -26.70
C GLU A 99 6.92 -71.21 -26.37
N GLU A 100 5.67 -71.48 -26.01
CA GLU A 100 5.02 -72.75 -26.34
C GLU A 100 3.50 -72.64 -26.10
N LEU A 101 2.75 -73.16 -27.07
CA LEU A 101 1.28 -73.21 -27.19
C LEU A 101 0.58 -71.94 -27.70
N VAL A 102 0.91 -71.53 -28.93
CA VAL A 102 -0.01 -70.73 -29.76
C VAL A 102 -0.82 -71.70 -30.63
N THR A 103 -2.05 -71.98 -30.22
CA THR A 103 -3.10 -72.41 -31.16
C THR A 103 -3.43 -71.20 -32.03
N ASN A 104 -3.33 -71.35 -33.35
CA ASN A 104 -3.67 -70.34 -34.36
C ASN A 104 -5.20 -70.08 -34.42
N GLU A 105 -5.80 -69.66 -33.31
CA GLU A 105 -7.10 -68.98 -33.33
C GLU A 105 -6.83 -67.48 -33.35
N PHE A 106 -7.23 -66.84 -34.44
CA PHE A 106 -7.19 -65.39 -34.59
C PHE A 106 -8.26 -64.78 -33.68
N VAL A 107 -7.93 -64.57 -32.40
CA VAL A 107 -8.83 -63.94 -31.43
C VAL A 107 -8.82 -62.44 -31.68
N MET A 108 -9.88 -61.91 -32.28
CA MET A 108 -10.06 -60.46 -32.39
C MET A 108 -10.35 -59.86 -31.00
N PRO A 109 -9.71 -58.76 -30.61
CA PRO A 109 -10.03 -58.07 -29.37
C PRO A 109 -11.47 -57.53 -29.44
N ASP A 110 -12.23 -57.72 -28.36
CA ASP A 110 -13.61 -57.27 -28.26
C ASP A 110 -13.72 -55.77 -28.62
N PRO A 111 -14.50 -55.42 -29.66
CA PRO A 111 -14.64 -54.05 -30.13
C PRO A 111 -15.34 -53.13 -29.11
N THR A 112 -16.00 -53.67 -28.08
CA THR A 112 -16.67 -52.90 -27.03
C THR A 112 -15.85 -52.77 -25.73
N SER A 113 -14.74 -53.50 -25.61
CA SER A 113 -13.91 -53.50 -24.41
C SER A 113 -13.19 -52.16 -24.22
N GLU A 114 -13.21 -51.63 -22.99
CA GLU A 114 -12.46 -50.42 -22.61
C GLU A 114 -10.93 -50.60 -22.69
N LEU A 115 -10.46 -51.86 -22.65
CA LEU A 115 -9.05 -52.23 -22.77
C LEU A 115 -8.58 -52.33 -24.23
N ASN A 116 -9.51 -52.22 -25.20
CA ASN A 116 -9.16 -52.20 -26.60
C ASN A 116 -8.38 -50.91 -26.93
N ILE A 117 -7.20 -51.06 -27.53
CA ILE A 117 -6.28 -49.96 -27.84
C ILE A 117 -6.99 -48.90 -28.72
N PHE A 118 -7.82 -49.32 -29.67
CA PHE A 118 -8.56 -48.40 -30.53
C PHE A 118 -9.61 -47.60 -29.75
N ASN A 119 -10.28 -48.21 -28.78
CA ASN A 119 -11.20 -47.53 -27.87
C ASN A 119 -10.45 -46.61 -26.90
N ALA A 120 -9.25 -46.98 -26.44
CA ALA A 120 -8.44 -46.14 -25.57
C ALA A 120 -8.04 -44.81 -26.25
N PHE A 121 -7.71 -44.83 -27.54
CA PHE A 121 -7.43 -43.60 -28.31
C PHE A 121 -8.68 -42.76 -28.56
N ALA A 122 -9.80 -43.40 -28.93
CA ALA A 122 -11.07 -42.69 -29.11
C ALA A 122 -11.55 -42.07 -27.79
N ASN A 123 -11.55 -42.83 -26.71
CA ASN A 123 -12.01 -42.41 -25.38
C ASN A 123 -11.11 -41.36 -24.74
N ARG A 124 -9.80 -41.34 -25.01
CA ARG A 124 -8.92 -40.24 -24.58
C ARG A 124 -9.33 -38.91 -25.19
N LYS A 125 -9.68 -38.88 -26.47
CA LYS A 125 -10.16 -37.68 -27.14
C LYS A 125 -11.50 -37.22 -26.58
N TYR A 126 -12.42 -38.16 -26.30
CA TYR A 126 -13.70 -37.85 -25.66
C TYR A 126 -13.53 -37.34 -24.21
N ARG A 127 -12.68 -37.98 -23.39
CA ARG A 127 -12.39 -37.52 -22.02
C ARG A 127 -11.74 -36.13 -22.01
N ALA A 128 -10.80 -35.86 -22.91
CA ALA A 128 -10.20 -34.54 -23.05
C ALA A 128 -11.23 -33.48 -23.49
N LEU A 129 -12.15 -33.83 -24.40
CA LEU A 129 -13.25 -32.93 -24.78
C LEU A 129 -14.22 -32.68 -23.62
N GLU A 130 -14.51 -33.71 -22.82
CA GLU A 130 -15.38 -33.62 -21.66
C GLU A 130 -14.75 -32.76 -20.55
N GLU A 131 -13.46 -32.91 -20.29
CA GLU A 131 -12.70 -32.04 -19.40
C GLU A 131 -12.68 -30.60 -19.89
N VAL A 132 -12.42 -30.36 -21.18
CA VAL A 132 -12.47 -29.01 -21.76
C VAL A 132 -13.89 -28.43 -21.68
N SER A 133 -14.92 -29.23 -21.87
CA SER A 133 -16.33 -28.82 -21.73
C SER A 133 -16.65 -28.44 -20.28
N LYS A 134 -16.30 -29.29 -19.31
CA LYS A 134 -16.45 -29.02 -17.87
C LYS A 134 -15.69 -27.77 -17.43
N THR A 135 -14.48 -27.58 -17.96
CA THR A 135 -13.67 -26.40 -17.66
C THR A 135 -14.29 -25.15 -18.28
N LYS A 136 -14.81 -25.22 -19.52
CA LYS A 136 -15.56 -24.13 -20.16
C LYS A 136 -16.84 -23.79 -19.41
N GLU A 137 -17.57 -24.79 -18.91
CA GLU A 137 -18.74 -24.59 -18.06
C GLU A 137 -18.38 -23.95 -16.72
N MET A 138 -17.32 -24.40 -16.05
CA MET A 138 -16.81 -23.74 -14.85
C MET A 138 -16.43 -22.29 -15.12
N ILE A 139 -15.70 -22.00 -16.19
CA ILE A 139 -15.34 -20.63 -16.58
C ILE A 139 -16.59 -19.81 -16.89
N LYS A 140 -17.60 -20.39 -17.53
CA LYS A 140 -18.88 -19.72 -17.84
C LYS A 140 -19.70 -19.45 -16.58
N ASN A 141 -19.67 -20.35 -15.60
CA ASN A 141 -20.33 -20.16 -14.30
C ASN A 141 -19.58 -19.14 -13.43
N VAL A 142 -18.25 -19.06 -13.52
CA VAL A 142 -17.43 -17.99 -12.93
C VAL A 142 -17.73 -16.63 -13.56
N ARG A 143 -18.17 -16.58 -14.82
CA ARG A 143 -18.64 -15.35 -15.49
C ARG A 143 -20.05 -14.89 -15.06
N GLY A 144 -20.78 -15.68 -14.25
CA GLY A 144 -22.05 -15.25 -13.66
C GLY A 144 -21.86 -14.13 -12.63
N GLU A 145 -22.96 -13.51 -12.17
CA GLU A 145 -22.89 -12.59 -11.04
C GLU A 145 -22.44 -13.35 -9.78
N VAL A 146 -21.16 -13.20 -9.41
CA VAL A 146 -20.56 -13.90 -8.26
C VAL A 146 -21.31 -13.64 -6.96
N ARG A 147 -21.99 -12.49 -6.83
CA ARG A 147 -22.70 -12.08 -5.61
C ARG A 147 -24.21 -12.10 -5.78
N GLN A 148 -24.89 -12.79 -4.87
CA GLN A 148 -26.35 -12.74 -4.74
C GLN A 148 -26.78 -11.42 -4.09
N LYS A 149 -28.02 -11.01 -4.38
CA LYS A 149 -28.63 -9.85 -3.74
C LYS A 149 -29.01 -10.20 -2.29
N LEU A 150 -28.60 -9.33 -1.37
CA LEU A 150 -29.02 -9.37 0.03
C LEU A 150 -30.47 -8.87 0.14
N THR A 151 -31.21 -9.43 1.08
CA THR A 151 -32.57 -8.95 1.38
C THR A 151 -32.51 -7.65 2.18
N GLU A 152 -33.57 -6.84 2.10
CA GLU A 152 -33.64 -5.58 2.87
C GLU A 152 -33.54 -5.80 4.38
N LYS A 153 -34.06 -6.94 4.87
CA LYS A 153 -33.98 -7.33 6.29
C LYS A 153 -32.53 -7.60 6.70
N GLU A 154 -31.78 -8.30 5.85
CA GLU A 154 -30.35 -8.58 6.07
C GLU A 154 -29.54 -7.29 6.09
N ILE A 155 -29.76 -6.40 5.12
CA ILE A 155 -29.08 -5.11 5.03
C ILE A 155 -29.38 -4.27 6.30
N LYS A 156 -30.65 -4.18 6.71
CA LYS A 156 -31.05 -3.46 7.94
C LYS A 156 -30.36 -4.02 9.18
N LYS A 157 -30.31 -5.35 9.33
CA LYS A 157 -29.63 -6.00 10.46
C LYS A 157 -28.15 -5.59 10.51
N ILE A 158 -27.44 -5.62 9.38
CA ILE A 158 -26.03 -5.20 9.31
C ILE A 158 -25.87 -3.71 9.68
N ILE A 159 -26.73 -2.83 9.16
CA ILE A 159 -26.68 -1.39 9.46
C ILE A 159 -26.90 -1.12 10.96
N GLU A 160 -27.88 -1.79 11.58
CA GLU A 160 -28.20 -1.59 12.98
C GLU A 160 -27.08 -2.07 13.91
N THR A 161 -26.37 -3.14 13.53
CA THR A 161 -25.22 -3.67 14.26
C THR A 161 -24.00 -2.75 14.18
N PHE A 162 -23.60 -2.32 12.97
CA PHE A 162 -22.32 -1.62 12.77
C PHE A 162 -22.45 -0.08 12.72
N ARG A 163 -23.66 0.44 12.50
CA ARG A 163 -24.02 1.87 12.57
C ARG A 163 -23.02 2.76 11.82
N SER A 164 -22.35 3.67 12.52
CA SER A 164 -21.43 4.66 11.95
C SER A 164 -20.25 4.06 11.19
N LYS A 165 -19.92 2.78 11.42
CA LYS A 165 -18.85 2.09 10.70
C LYS A 165 -19.26 1.70 9.27
N VAL A 166 -20.55 1.65 8.94
CA VAL A 166 -21.00 1.33 7.58
C VAL A 166 -20.64 2.46 6.62
N VAL A 167 -20.03 2.15 5.48
CA VAL A 167 -19.54 3.17 4.52
C VAL A 167 -20.12 3.04 3.12
N LYS A 168 -20.56 1.84 2.74
CA LYS A 168 -21.19 1.58 1.45
C LYS A 168 -22.31 0.58 1.65
N ILE A 169 -23.44 0.84 1.01
CA ILE A 169 -24.57 -0.07 0.99
C ILE A 169 -24.96 -0.24 -0.47
N THR A 170 -25.01 -1.49 -0.90
CA THR A 170 -25.57 -1.88 -2.20
C THR A 170 -26.50 -3.06 -2.00
N GLN A 171 -27.23 -3.45 -3.06
CA GLN A 171 -28.04 -4.67 -3.00
C GLN A 171 -27.18 -5.95 -2.87
N LYS A 172 -25.88 -5.91 -3.14
CA LYS A 172 -25.00 -7.10 -3.22
C LYS A 172 -24.02 -7.20 -2.05
N GLU A 173 -23.68 -6.08 -1.44
CA GLU A 173 -22.67 -5.98 -0.39
C GLU A 173 -22.97 -4.81 0.55
N VAL A 174 -22.55 -4.97 1.80
CA VAL A 174 -22.44 -3.91 2.79
C VAL A 174 -20.99 -3.81 3.21
N VAL A 175 -20.41 -2.62 3.10
CA VAL A 175 -19.00 -2.37 3.43
C VAL A 175 -18.92 -1.58 4.71
N ILE A 176 -18.02 -2.00 5.58
CA ILE A 176 -17.81 -1.46 6.91
C ILE A 176 -16.35 -1.01 7.03
N LYS A 177 -16.11 0.19 7.53
CA LYS A 177 -14.77 0.72 7.83
C LYS A 177 -14.65 0.86 9.34
N ASN A 178 -13.83 0.02 9.97
CA ASN A 178 -13.66 0.07 11.43
C ASN A 178 -12.59 1.10 11.83
N SER A 179 -11.40 0.95 11.25
CA SER A 179 -10.16 1.58 11.69
C SER A 179 -9.22 1.64 10.49
N LYS A 180 -7.99 1.09 10.55
CA LYS A 180 -7.12 0.85 9.40
C LYS A 180 -7.76 -0.11 8.39
N TYR A 181 -8.37 -1.17 8.87
CA TYR A 181 -9.07 -2.17 8.06
C TYR A 181 -10.57 -1.89 7.99
N GLY A 182 -11.19 -2.45 6.97
CA GLY A 182 -12.64 -2.61 6.90
C GLY A 182 -13.02 -4.02 6.50
N PHE A 183 -14.31 -4.22 6.30
CA PHE A 183 -14.92 -5.52 6.09
C PHE A 183 -16.04 -5.40 5.07
N GLU A 184 -16.08 -6.35 4.15
CA GLU A 184 -17.11 -6.46 3.13
C GLU A 184 -17.98 -7.67 3.45
N ILE A 185 -19.28 -7.44 3.70
CA ILE A 185 -20.26 -8.49 3.93
C ILE A 185 -21.10 -8.66 2.68
N TYR A 186 -21.11 -9.86 2.11
CA TYR A 186 -21.87 -10.18 0.90
C TYR A 186 -22.35 -11.64 0.93
N ARG A 187 -23.24 -12.01 0.02
CA ARG A 187 -23.65 -13.41 -0.17
C ARG A 187 -23.10 -13.92 -1.50
N ASN A 188 -22.32 -14.99 -1.44
CA ASN A 188 -21.72 -15.58 -2.63
C ASN A 188 -22.74 -16.50 -3.32
N SER A 189 -22.81 -16.41 -4.65
CA SER A 189 -23.75 -17.17 -5.47
C SER A 189 -23.32 -18.62 -5.68
N THR A 190 -22.01 -18.89 -5.68
CA THR A 190 -21.47 -20.20 -6.03
C THR A 190 -21.64 -21.22 -4.90
N ASP A 191 -21.40 -20.81 -3.66
CA ASP A 191 -21.53 -21.67 -2.47
C ASP A 191 -22.79 -21.36 -1.65
N ASN A 192 -23.55 -20.33 -2.04
CA ASN A 192 -24.75 -19.85 -1.37
C ASN A 192 -24.52 -19.46 0.11
N ARG A 193 -23.28 -19.09 0.46
CA ARG A 193 -22.88 -18.69 1.82
C ARG A 193 -22.78 -17.18 1.96
N TYR A 194 -22.96 -16.70 3.18
CA TYR A 194 -22.61 -15.34 3.57
C TYR A 194 -21.12 -15.26 3.83
N TRP A 195 -20.47 -14.25 3.27
CA TRP A 195 -19.05 -14.04 3.40
C TRP A 195 -18.77 -12.71 4.09
N VAL A 196 -17.73 -12.72 4.92
CA VAL A 196 -17.03 -11.52 5.36
C VAL A 196 -15.62 -11.54 4.80
N ALA A 197 -15.22 -10.50 4.08
CA ALA A 197 -13.87 -10.30 3.59
C ALA A 197 -13.23 -9.10 4.28
N ALA A 198 -12.00 -9.23 4.78
CA ALA A 198 -11.25 -8.06 5.24
C ALA A 198 -10.79 -7.22 4.04
N SER A 199 -10.82 -5.90 4.20
CA SER A 199 -10.47 -4.94 3.16
C SER A 199 -9.51 -3.88 3.68
N CYS A 200 -8.56 -3.49 2.84
CA CYS A 200 -7.67 -2.37 3.02
C CYS A 200 -8.21 -1.16 2.26
N PHE A 201 -8.28 -0.04 2.94
CA PHE A 201 -8.69 1.23 2.35
C PHE A 201 -7.45 2.07 2.07
N GLU A 202 -7.61 3.09 1.22
CA GLU A 202 -6.68 4.20 1.18
C GLU A 202 -6.46 4.76 2.60
N GLU A 203 -5.24 5.22 2.90
CA GLU A 203 -4.83 5.86 4.15
C GLU A 203 -5.88 6.86 4.68
N ILE A 204 -5.97 8.03 4.04
CA ILE A 204 -7.06 8.99 4.28
C ILE A 204 -8.12 8.77 3.21
N TRP A 205 -8.94 7.74 3.44
CA TRP A 205 -10.00 7.34 2.51
C TRP A 205 -11.04 8.45 2.28
N ASP A 206 -11.56 8.52 1.06
CA ASP A 206 -12.64 9.43 0.67
C ASP A 206 -14.01 8.77 0.85
N PRO A 207 -14.87 9.28 1.76
CA PRO A 207 -16.16 8.65 2.07
C PRO A 207 -17.18 8.67 0.93
N LYS A 208 -16.91 9.41 -0.17
CA LYS A 208 -17.76 9.40 -1.37
C LYS A 208 -17.27 8.47 -2.47
N LYS A 209 -15.96 8.20 -2.54
CA LYS A 209 -15.37 7.42 -3.63
C LYS A 209 -15.10 5.95 -3.27
N ASN A 210 -15.23 5.56 -2.00
CA ASN A 210 -15.23 4.16 -1.50
C ASN A 210 -14.30 3.21 -2.28
N ASN A 211 -13.02 3.57 -2.37
CA ASN A 211 -11.98 2.71 -2.94
C ASN A 211 -11.39 1.82 -1.84
N TYR A 212 -11.42 0.52 -2.04
CA TYR A 212 -10.81 -0.47 -1.16
C TYR A 212 -10.40 -1.70 -1.97
N VAL A 213 -9.43 -2.43 -1.44
CA VAL A 213 -8.98 -3.72 -1.97
C VAL A 213 -9.11 -4.77 -0.88
N ASN A 214 -9.32 -6.03 -1.27
CA ASN A 214 -9.32 -7.11 -0.29
C ASN A 214 -7.94 -7.27 0.34
N LEU A 215 -7.91 -7.58 1.63
CA LEU A 215 -6.68 -7.83 2.36
C LEU A 215 -6.15 -9.22 1.98
N TRP A 216 -4.98 -9.21 1.33
CA TRP A 216 -4.17 -10.39 1.07
C TRP A 216 -2.93 -10.37 1.97
N SER A 217 -2.64 -11.48 2.62
CA SER A 217 -1.43 -11.66 3.43
C SER A 217 -0.59 -12.76 2.78
N GLY A 218 0.37 -12.36 1.96
CA GLY A 218 1.05 -13.29 1.05
C GLY A 218 0.04 -13.88 0.06
N ASN A 219 -0.02 -15.21 -0.04
CA ASN A 219 -0.98 -15.91 -0.89
C ASN A 219 -2.33 -16.22 -0.19
N SER A 220 -2.53 -15.74 1.05
CA SER A 220 -3.74 -16.02 1.82
C SER A 220 -4.73 -14.86 1.76
N PHE A 221 -5.96 -15.16 1.35
CA PHE A 221 -7.10 -14.26 1.41
C PHE A 221 -7.68 -14.25 2.83
N THR A 222 -7.90 -13.07 3.40
CA THR A 222 -8.50 -12.95 4.73
C THR A 222 -10.01 -12.78 4.61
N GLY A 223 -10.74 -13.90 4.57
CA GLY A 223 -12.19 -13.90 4.59
C GLY A 223 -12.78 -15.26 4.95
N TYR A 224 -14.03 -15.24 5.42
CA TYR A 224 -14.72 -16.41 5.98
C TYR A 224 -16.14 -16.50 5.44
N GLY A 225 -16.55 -17.70 5.05
CA GLY A 225 -17.89 -18.01 4.54
C GLY A 225 -18.71 -18.87 5.51
N TYR A 226 -19.95 -18.48 5.77
CA TYR A 226 -20.88 -19.11 6.72
C TYR A 226 -22.26 -19.34 6.11
N HIS A 227 -23.03 -20.26 6.68
CA HIS A 227 -24.40 -20.54 6.21
C HIS A 227 -25.40 -19.50 6.74
N SER A 228 -25.11 -18.87 7.88
CA SER A 228 -25.97 -17.86 8.50
C SER A 228 -25.35 -16.46 8.45
N LEU A 229 -26.20 -15.46 8.23
CA LEU A 229 -25.80 -14.05 8.37
C LEU A 229 -25.35 -13.73 9.81
N GLU A 230 -25.97 -14.36 10.81
CA GLU A 230 -25.65 -14.13 12.23
C GLU A 230 -24.20 -14.50 12.54
N GLU A 231 -23.77 -15.67 12.06
CA GLU A 231 -22.39 -16.15 12.18
C GLU A 231 -21.42 -15.19 11.48
N THR A 232 -21.80 -14.69 10.31
CA THR A 232 -20.98 -13.73 9.55
C THR A 232 -20.84 -12.39 10.28
N ILE A 233 -21.91 -11.89 10.89
CA ILE A 233 -21.89 -10.68 11.71
C ILE A 233 -20.99 -10.88 12.94
N ASN A 234 -21.15 -12.00 13.65
CA ASN A 234 -20.33 -12.30 14.82
C ASN A 234 -18.84 -12.47 14.45
N GLN A 235 -18.56 -13.12 13.33
CA GLN A 235 -17.19 -13.23 12.83
C GLN A 235 -16.63 -11.86 12.44
N THR A 236 -17.43 -10.99 11.84
CA THR A 236 -17.01 -9.61 11.53
C THR A 236 -16.62 -8.85 12.80
N ILE A 237 -17.42 -8.95 13.87
CA ILE A 237 -17.10 -8.35 15.18
C ILE A 237 -15.81 -8.95 15.76
N ASN A 238 -15.62 -10.26 15.62
CA ASN A 238 -14.39 -10.93 16.05
C ASN A 238 -13.17 -10.40 15.28
N MET A 239 -13.26 -10.27 13.96
CA MET A 239 -12.19 -9.71 13.12
C MET A 239 -11.92 -8.22 13.40
N MET A 240 -12.92 -7.47 13.87
CA MET A 240 -12.77 -6.07 14.29
C MET A 240 -12.02 -5.90 15.61
N THR A 241 -12.05 -6.90 16.48
CA THR A 241 -11.56 -6.79 17.87
C THR A 241 -10.35 -7.67 18.14
N LYS A 242 -10.19 -8.77 17.41
CA LYS A 242 -9.14 -9.77 17.60
C LYS A 242 -8.39 -10.07 16.30
N GLY A 243 -7.21 -10.66 16.46
CA GLY A 243 -6.36 -11.07 15.35
C GLY A 243 -5.71 -9.89 14.63
N LYS A 244 -5.20 -10.16 13.41
CA LYS A 244 -4.39 -9.23 12.62
C LYS A 244 -5.15 -7.95 12.22
N THR A 245 -6.45 -8.05 12.00
CA THR A 245 -7.31 -6.92 11.60
C THR A 245 -7.90 -6.16 12.78
N GLY A 246 -7.90 -6.74 13.97
CA GLY A 246 -8.48 -6.13 15.17
C GLY A 246 -7.46 -5.41 16.07
N ASN A 247 -6.24 -5.95 16.20
CA ASN A 247 -5.22 -5.36 17.06
C ASN A 247 -4.36 -4.34 16.30
N ILE A 248 -4.81 -3.09 16.25
CA ILE A 248 -4.04 -1.99 15.64
C ILE A 248 -3.36 -1.20 16.75
N ILE A 249 -2.03 -1.16 16.70
CA ILE A 249 -1.23 -0.35 17.59
C ILE A 249 -1.13 1.05 16.97
N TRP A 250 -1.89 1.98 17.53
CA TRP A 250 -1.80 3.39 17.20
C TRP A 250 -0.58 4.00 17.88
N LYS A 251 0.17 4.82 17.14
CA LYS A 251 1.27 5.61 17.68
C LYS A 251 0.73 6.89 18.32
N ASP A 252 -0.08 7.63 17.56
CA ASP A 252 -0.69 8.89 17.95
C ASP A 252 -1.88 9.20 17.02
N PHE A 253 -2.66 10.21 17.37
CA PHE A 253 -3.84 10.65 16.64
C PHE A 253 -3.72 12.09 16.19
N VAL A 254 -4.39 12.43 15.08
CA VAL A 254 -4.46 13.81 14.61
C VAL A 254 -5.37 14.61 15.52
N THR A 255 -4.80 15.63 16.18
CA THR A 255 -5.53 16.61 16.99
C THR A 255 -5.80 17.91 16.24
N GLY A 256 -5.08 18.14 15.15
CA GLY A 256 -5.30 19.29 14.28
C GLY A 256 -4.51 19.19 12.98
N TRP A 257 -4.78 20.10 12.05
CA TRP A 257 -4.05 20.17 10.79
C TRP A 257 -3.93 21.61 10.31
N SER A 258 -2.86 21.90 9.56
CA SER A 258 -2.64 23.21 8.95
C SER A 258 -2.22 23.04 7.50
N LYS A 259 -3.08 23.51 6.58
CA LYS A 259 -2.75 23.58 5.15
C LYS A 259 -1.58 24.56 4.90
N GLN A 260 -1.55 25.67 5.63
CA GLN A 260 -0.53 26.73 5.45
C GLN A 260 0.86 26.26 5.85
N LYS A 261 0.97 25.57 6.99
CA LYS A 261 2.23 24.99 7.47
C LYS A 261 2.50 23.58 6.92
N ASN A 262 1.60 23.06 6.07
CA ASN A 262 1.61 21.70 5.51
C ASN A 262 1.86 20.60 6.57
N ARG A 263 1.09 20.64 7.67
CA ARG A 263 1.35 19.82 8.87
C ARG A 263 0.10 19.18 9.46
N PHE A 264 0.29 17.99 10.01
CA PHE A 264 -0.59 17.44 11.04
C PHE A 264 -0.03 17.74 12.43
N TYR A 265 -0.94 17.97 13.38
CA TYR A 265 -0.64 17.99 14.80
C TYR A 265 -1.10 16.66 15.40
N ALA A 266 -0.20 15.99 16.10
CA ALA A 266 -0.43 14.69 16.70
C ALA A 266 -0.54 14.79 18.22
N GLY A 267 -1.39 13.97 18.82
CA GLY A 267 -1.55 13.86 20.26
C GLY A 267 -2.09 12.49 20.66
N ASP A 268 -2.26 12.27 21.96
CA ASP A 268 -2.68 10.98 22.49
C ASP A 268 -4.19 10.74 22.35
N GLU A 269 -4.98 11.82 22.35
CA GLU A 269 -6.43 11.75 22.21
C GLU A 269 -6.88 12.10 20.78
N PRO A 270 -7.73 11.29 20.15
CA PRO A 270 -8.21 11.57 18.80
C PRO A 270 -9.20 12.74 18.79
N THR A 271 -8.98 13.69 17.88
CA THR A 271 -9.97 14.74 17.60
C THR A 271 -10.94 14.29 16.53
N GLN A 272 -12.22 14.62 16.74
CA GLN A 272 -13.30 14.26 15.84
C GLN A 272 -13.58 15.39 14.85
N PHE A 273 -13.40 15.09 13.57
CA PHE A 273 -13.63 16.02 12.47
C PHE A 273 -15.02 15.82 11.88
N THR A 274 -15.71 16.91 11.58
CA THR A 274 -16.96 16.85 10.80
C THR A 274 -16.67 16.39 9.36
N TYR A 275 -17.68 15.88 8.66
CA TYR A 275 -17.53 15.49 7.25
C TYR A 275 -16.96 16.62 6.38
N THR A 276 -17.43 17.86 6.58
CA THR A 276 -16.99 19.01 5.79
C THR A 276 -15.52 19.33 5.99
N GLU A 277 -15.02 19.17 7.22
CA GLU A 277 -13.62 19.36 7.55
C GLU A 277 -12.76 18.20 7.06
N TYR A 278 -13.19 16.97 7.34
CA TYR A 278 -12.51 15.77 6.88
C TYR A 278 -12.32 15.76 5.36
N LYS A 279 -13.31 16.22 4.58
CA LYS A 279 -13.20 16.36 3.13
C LYS A 279 -12.08 17.33 2.71
N LYS A 280 -11.86 18.42 3.47
CA LYS A 280 -10.75 19.35 3.22
C LYS A 280 -9.41 18.66 3.48
N ILE A 281 -9.32 17.88 4.56
CA ILE A 281 -8.14 17.09 4.91
C ILE A 281 -7.84 16.06 3.80
N VAL A 282 -8.84 15.29 3.35
CA VAL A 282 -8.71 14.29 2.27
C VAL A 282 -8.14 14.94 1.00
N LYS A 283 -8.70 16.08 0.58
CA LYS A 283 -8.25 16.80 -0.62
C LYS A 283 -6.81 17.26 -0.48
N TRP A 284 -6.49 17.92 0.64
CA TRP A 284 -5.15 18.41 0.92
C TRP A 284 -4.11 17.27 1.00
N TYR A 285 -4.47 16.16 1.65
CA TYR A 285 -3.61 14.99 1.77
C TYR A 285 -3.29 14.37 0.42
N ARG A 286 -4.29 14.19 -0.45
CA ARG A 286 -4.08 13.67 -1.81
C ARG A 286 -3.13 14.55 -2.64
N GLU A 287 -3.21 15.86 -2.48
CA GLU A 287 -2.36 16.82 -3.21
C GLU A 287 -0.93 16.88 -2.66
N ASN A 288 -0.71 16.64 -1.36
CA ASN A 288 0.55 16.97 -0.68
C ASN A 288 1.21 15.81 0.08
N LYS A 289 0.66 14.58 0.01
CA LYS A 289 1.02 13.43 0.85
C LYS A 289 2.52 13.29 1.18
N ILE A 290 3.39 13.44 0.19
CA ILE A 290 4.85 13.24 0.35
C ILE A 290 5.50 14.31 1.26
N TRP A 291 4.93 15.51 1.32
CA TRP A 291 5.53 16.70 1.94
C TRP A 291 4.91 17.02 3.30
N ILE A 292 3.89 16.28 3.72
CA ILE A 292 3.18 16.53 4.97
C ILE A 292 4.05 16.06 6.14
N LEU A 293 4.29 16.99 7.05
CA LEU A 293 5.03 16.75 8.28
C LEU A 293 4.05 16.58 9.44
N VAL A 294 4.48 15.85 10.48
CA VAL A 294 3.71 15.67 11.70
C VAL A 294 4.50 16.22 12.88
N LYS A 295 3.77 16.95 13.72
CA LYS A 295 4.28 17.62 14.89
C LYS A 295 3.50 17.18 16.11
N GLN A 296 4.18 16.84 17.20
CA GLN A 296 3.48 16.58 18.46
C GLN A 296 2.87 17.88 19.00
N ALA A 297 1.60 17.82 19.37
CA ALA A 297 0.88 18.93 19.98
C ALA A 297 1.56 19.33 21.29
N ASN A 298 1.65 20.63 21.54
CA ASN A 298 2.29 21.22 22.73
C ASN A 298 3.80 20.96 22.89
N VAL A 299 4.46 20.35 21.91
CA VAL A 299 5.92 20.18 21.88
C VAL A 299 6.52 21.14 20.85
N LYS A 300 7.48 21.95 21.27
CA LYS A 300 8.23 22.82 20.36
C LYS A 300 9.15 21.97 19.49
N ASP A 301 9.10 22.21 18.19
CA ASP A 301 10.02 21.63 17.21
C ASP A 301 11.02 22.69 16.74
N ILE A 302 11.96 22.27 15.90
CA ILE A 302 13.00 23.15 15.38
C ILE A 302 12.41 24.33 14.60
N GLU A 303 11.32 24.12 13.86
CA GLU A 303 10.66 25.19 13.10
C GLU A 303 10.03 26.25 14.01
N ASP A 304 9.39 25.86 15.12
CA ASP A 304 8.88 26.82 16.11
C ASP A 304 10.02 27.65 16.72
N LEU A 305 11.13 27.02 17.09
CA LEU A 305 12.29 27.76 17.63
C LEU A 305 12.89 28.71 16.60
N MET A 306 12.94 28.31 15.33
CA MET A 306 13.39 29.19 14.24
C MET A 306 12.45 30.37 14.04
N GLU A 307 11.13 30.14 14.09
CA GLU A 307 10.12 31.20 13.98
C GLU A 307 10.18 32.17 15.18
N GLU A 308 10.37 31.65 16.40
CA GLU A 308 10.57 32.43 17.62
C GLU A 308 11.85 33.28 17.53
N ASN A 309 12.97 32.69 17.11
CA ASN A 309 14.24 33.39 16.92
C ASN A 309 14.15 34.46 15.82
N LYS A 310 13.41 34.19 14.73
CA LYS A 310 13.15 35.17 13.68
C LYS A 310 12.35 36.36 14.23
N ARG A 311 11.33 36.09 15.05
CA ARG A 311 10.53 37.14 15.70
C ARG A 311 11.35 37.97 16.69
N LYS A 312 12.18 37.34 17.53
CA LYS A 312 13.10 38.04 18.47
C LYS A 312 14.09 38.94 17.74
N ARG A 313 14.65 38.48 16.61
CA ARG A 313 15.50 39.33 15.75
C ARG A 313 14.75 40.54 15.18
N GLN A 314 13.48 40.37 14.82
CA GLN A 314 12.65 41.47 14.31
C GLN A 314 12.28 42.48 15.40
N THR A 315 12.09 42.03 16.64
CA THR A 315 11.78 42.91 17.78
C THR A 315 13.02 43.50 18.45
N GLY A 316 14.23 43.13 18.01
CA GLY A 316 15.50 43.61 18.58
C GLY A 316 15.90 42.94 19.89
N GLU A 317 15.25 41.83 20.25
CA GLU A 317 15.58 41.05 21.45
C GLU A 317 16.82 40.18 21.22
N SER A 318 17.67 40.06 22.25
CA SER A 318 18.86 39.21 22.19
C SER A 318 18.47 37.73 22.20
N ILE A 319 19.08 36.95 21.30
CA ILE A 319 18.89 35.49 21.27
C ILE A 319 19.94 34.86 22.17
N SER A 320 19.48 34.09 23.17
CA SER A 320 20.39 33.31 24.02
C SER A 320 21.12 32.25 23.17
N PRO A 321 22.45 32.09 23.32
CA PRO A 321 23.20 30.99 22.70
C PRO A 321 22.63 29.61 23.03
N MET A 322 22.02 29.47 24.21
CA MET A 322 21.35 28.24 24.65
C MET A 322 20.18 27.83 23.73
N ALA A 323 19.44 28.80 23.16
CA ALA A 323 18.36 28.52 22.22
C ALA A 323 18.88 27.91 20.90
N THR A 324 20.12 28.22 20.53
CA THR A 324 20.77 27.65 19.33
C THR A 324 21.22 26.22 19.58
N ILE A 325 21.70 25.92 20.78
CA ILE A 325 22.05 24.55 21.21
C ILE A 325 20.77 23.70 21.28
N GLN A 326 19.72 24.22 21.90
CA GLN A 326 18.41 23.55 21.98
C GLN A 326 17.85 23.23 20.59
N ALA A 327 17.93 24.16 19.63
CA ALA A 327 17.47 23.91 18.26
C ALA A 327 18.22 22.77 17.58
N LYS A 328 19.52 22.58 17.86
CA LYS A 328 20.31 21.46 17.32
C LYS A 328 19.99 20.11 18.00
N LEU A 329 19.44 20.13 19.20
CA LEU A 329 19.05 18.93 19.95
C LEU A 329 17.61 18.48 19.67
N LEU A 330 16.77 19.36 19.09
CA LEU A 330 15.41 19.00 18.72
C LEU A 330 15.40 18.13 17.47
N GLU A 331 14.59 17.07 17.53
CA GLU A 331 14.36 16.22 16.37
C GLU A 331 13.63 17.00 15.25
N PRO A 332 13.97 16.74 13.98
CA PRO A 332 13.21 17.26 12.87
C PRO A 332 11.78 16.69 12.89
N PRO A 333 10.79 17.44 12.37
CA PRO A 333 9.43 16.96 12.31
C PRO A 333 9.35 15.67 11.48
N ARG A 334 8.61 14.68 11.99
CA ARG A 334 8.47 13.37 11.34
C ARG A 334 7.60 13.47 10.09
N ARG A 335 7.79 12.57 9.12
CA ARG A 335 6.87 12.47 7.97
C ARG A 335 5.55 11.80 8.37
N ALA A 336 4.47 12.16 7.68
CA ALA A 336 3.17 11.54 7.84
C ALA A 336 3.10 10.16 7.14
N SER A 337 3.59 9.13 7.81
CA SER A 337 3.49 7.73 7.38
C SER A 337 2.36 7.00 8.10
N LEU A 338 1.79 5.96 7.46
CA LEU A 338 0.79 5.06 8.06
C LEU A 338 -0.42 5.79 8.64
N VAL A 339 -0.92 6.77 7.89
CA VAL A 339 -2.06 7.60 8.29
C VAL A 339 -3.35 6.89 7.93
N PHE A 340 -4.31 6.79 8.83
CA PHE A 340 -5.58 6.12 8.57
C PHE A 340 -6.76 6.94 9.07
N GLY A 341 -7.65 7.31 8.15
CA GLY A 341 -8.94 7.91 8.48
C GLY A 341 -10.03 6.85 8.69
N TYR A 342 -10.87 7.02 9.70
CA TYR A 342 -11.98 6.11 9.97
C TYR A 342 -13.20 6.83 10.56
N PRO A 343 -14.43 6.35 10.28
CA PRO A 343 -15.64 6.97 10.79
C PRO A 343 -15.88 6.60 12.25
N VAL A 344 -16.47 7.53 12.99
CA VAL A 344 -16.87 7.40 14.38
C VAL A 344 -18.31 7.87 14.55
N LYS A 345 -18.97 7.41 15.61
CA LYS A 345 -20.34 7.77 15.91
C LYS A 345 -20.40 9.25 16.26
N ASP A 346 -21.25 10.00 15.55
CA ASP A 346 -21.66 11.33 15.99
C ASP A 346 -22.62 11.18 17.19
N PRO A 347 -22.27 11.68 18.39
CA PRO A 347 -23.17 11.63 19.54
C PRO A 347 -24.45 12.45 19.35
N ASN A 348 -24.44 13.45 18.47
CA ASN A 348 -25.58 14.32 18.21
C ASN A 348 -26.55 13.71 17.19
N TYR A 349 -26.08 12.78 16.34
CA TYR A 349 -26.91 12.15 15.34
C TYR A 349 -27.81 11.06 15.93
N LYS A 350 -29.13 11.27 15.83
CA LYS A 350 -30.18 10.33 16.29
C LYS A 350 -30.94 9.64 15.14
N GLY A 351 -30.57 9.91 13.89
CA GLY A 351 -31.24 9.33 12.72
C GLY A 351 -30.88 7.86 12.48
N LYS A 352 -31.56 7.24 11.51
CA LYS A 352 -31.36 5.83 11.12
C LYS A 352 -30.41 5.66 9.93
N ASP A 353 -30.18 6.72 9.15
CA ASP A 353 -29.28 6.66 8.00
C ASP A 353 -27.83 6.84 8.44
N PHE A 354 -27.21 5.74 8.84
CA PHE A 354 -25.77 5.67 9.12
C PHE A 354 -24.95 5.42 7.86
N ALA A 355 -25.54 5.35 6.67
CA ALA A 355 -24.77 5.18 5.43
C ALA A 355 -24.16 6.51 5.00
N ASN A 356 -24.95 7.58 5.10
CA ASN A 356 -24.55 8.92 4.69
C ASN A 356 -23.28 9.39 5.45
N PRO A 357 -22.21 9.77 4.73
CA PRO A 357 -21.00 10.34 5.32
C PRO A 357 -21.23 11.57 6.22
N GLU A 358 -22.23 12.39 5.89
CA GLU A 358 -22.50 13.65 6.60
C GLU A 358 -23.01 13.44 8.03
N ASN A 359 -23.56 12.26 8.32
CA ASN A 359 -24.12 11.90 9.64
C ASN A 359 -23.08 11.26 10.58
N LYS A 360 -21.78 11.43 10.27
CA LYS A 360 -20.66 10.81 10.97
C LYS A 360 -19.60 11.83 11.30
N LEU A 361 -18.85 11.51 12.34
CA LEU A 361 -17.58 12.14 12.63
C LEU A 361 -16.44 11.24 12.12
N TYR A 362 -15.27 11.84 11.98
CA TYR A 362 -14.09 11.17 11.45
C TYR A 362 -12.91 11.42 12.37
N GLU A 363 -12.16 10.37 12.63
CA GLU A 363 -10.89 10.44 13.34
C GLU A 363 -9.78 10.01 12.38
N ILE A 364 -8.57 10.50 12.63
CA ILE A 364 -7.38 10.15 11.87
C ILE A 364 -6.31 9.72 12.86
N GLY A 365 -5.76 8.52 12.66
CA GLY A 365 -4.68 7.98 13.48
C GLY A 365 -3.44 7.67 12.65
N PHE A 366 -2.29 7.60 13.31
CA PHE A 366 -1.06 7.08 12.74
C PHE A 366 -0.77 5.71 13.35
N ALA A 367 -0.69 4.67 12.53
CA ALA A 367 -0.33 3.34 13.02
C ALA A 367 1.18 3.22 13.21
N LEU A 368 1.60 2.39 14.16
CA LEU A 368 3.01 2.06 14.35
C LEU A 368 3.54 1.16 13.22
N THR A 369 2.69 0.29 12.69
CA THR A 369 3.06 -0.77 11.72
C THR A 369 2.10 -0.86 10.53
N GLU A 370 2.64 -1.37 9.41
CA GLU A 370 1.95 -1.61 8.12
C GLU A 370 0.88 -2.68 8.13
#